data_AF-A0A8J8A231-F1
#
_entry.id   AF-A0A8J8A231-F1
#
_cell.length_a   1.000
_cell.length_b   1.000
_cell.length_c   1.000
_cell.angle_alpha   90.00
_cell.angle_beta   90.00
_cell.angle_gamma   90.00
#
_symmetry.space_group_name_H-M   'P 1'
#
loop_
_entity.id
_entity.type
_entity.pdbx_description
1 polymer ?
#
loop_
_entity_poly.entity_id
_entity_poly.type
_entity_poly.pdbx_seq_one_letter_code
_entity_poly.pdbx_strand_id
1 'polypeptide(L)'
;MNYEELSPRIKKVYAQVRYLDDYHWKIESGRIIGIHKKSNIRITIDVADNKEHAEKLSEEKADGIRIIAIPDKSVFYIHNGAFILTYRYLKATLADINDHIVWSGFKVVEGEGGLIQEDLYEYLGGVLVQHIKNNMLAGQDYIFWQFYKCEQCGKYVDIESLERHLKGHGIKHHEKGEEKYEVFEINFREGKVYDKYGKEVPMEKFSEEARDFLDEIMAGMTAPIE
;
A
#
# COMPACT_ATOMS: atom_id res chain seq x y z
N MET A 1 18.16 -26.23 6.04
CA MET A 1 19.20 -25.40 5.40
C MET A 1 19.80 -24.50 6.47
N ASN A 2 21.14 -24.45 6.56
CA ASN A 2 21.79 -23.49 7.46
C ASN A 2 21.97 -22.15 6.74
N TYR A 3 21.77 -21.04 7.44
CA TYR A 3 21.94 -19.70 6.87
C TYR A 3 23.36 -19.49 6.31
N GLU A 4 24.36 -20.09 6.95
CA GLU A 4 25.77 -20.02 6.57
C GLU A 4 26.07 -20.65 5.19
N GLU A 5 25.24 -21.58 4.74
CA GLU A 5 25.38 -22.26 3.44
C GLU A 5 24.75 -21.47 2.29
N LEU A 6 23.98 -20.41 2.59
CA LEU A 6 23.39 -19.55 1.56
C LEU A 6 24.48 -18.83 0.76
N SER A 7 24.22 -18.66 -0.54
CA SER A 7 25.13 -17.93 -1.40
C SER A 7 25.32 -16.50 -0.88
N PRO A 8 26.53 -15.90 -1.02
CA PRO A 8 26.77 -14.52 -0.64
C PRO A 8 25.78 -13.53 -1.28
N ARG A 9 25.27 -13.88 -2.47
CA ARG A 9 24.29 -13.09 -3.21
C ARG A 9 22.95 -13.01 -2.47
N ILE A 10 22.39 -14.15 -2.06
CA ILE A 10 21.16 -14.21 -1.28
C ILE A 10 21.34 -13.49 0.06
N LYS A 11 22.46 -13.71 0.76
CA LYS A 11 22.75 -13.03 2.03
C LYS A 11 22.79 -11.51 1.87
N LYS A 12 23.41 -10.99 0.81
CA LYS A 12 23.47 -9.54 0.53
C LYS A 12 22.10 -8.94 0.30
N VAL A 13 21.26 -9.61 -0.50
CA VAL A 13 19.88 -9.18 -0.78
C VAL A 13 19.04 -9.25 0.49
N TYR A 14 19.09 -10.36 1.23
CA TYR A 14 18.36 -10.54 2.49
C TYR A 14 18.75 -9.48 3.53
N ALA A 15 20.03 -9.12 3.62
CA ALA A 15 20.50 -8.07 4.51
C ALA A 15 19.91 -6.68 4.19
N GLN A 16 19.41 -6.43 2.97
CA GLN A 16 18.72 -5.18 2.64
C GLN A 16 17.29 -5.13 3.21
N VAL A 17 16.64 -6.28 3.36
CA VAL A 17 15.18 -6.34 3.60
C VAL A 17 14.82 -6.76 5.02
N ARG A 18 15.68 -7.51 5.71
CA ARG A 18 15.40 -8.09 7.04
C ARG A 18 15.06 -7.09 8.16
N TYR A 19 15.28 -5.80 7.94
CA TYR A 19 14.97 -4.73 8.90
C TYR A 19 13.57 -4.14 8.70
N LEU A 20 12.88 -4.51 7.62
CA LEU A 20 11.50 -4.12 7.37
C LEU A 20 10.60 -5.14 8.06
N ASP A 21 10.22 -4.82 9.29
CA ASP A 21 9.46 -5.70 10.16
C ASP A 21 7.96 -5.66 9.90
N ASP A 22 7.47 -4.83 8.98
CA ASP A 22 6.12 -4.96 8.40
C ASP A 22 5.93 -6.31 7.68
N TYR A 23 7.03 -6.99 7.34
CA TYR A 23 7.05 -8.28 6.66
C TYR A 23 7.63 -9.38 7.55
N HIS A 24 6.99 -10.55 7.53
CA HIS A 24 7.58 -11.79 8.00
C HIS A 24 8.40 -12.43 6.88
N TRP A 25 9.70 -12.59 7.11
CA TRP A 25 10.63 -13.08 6.09
C TRP A 25 10.97 -14.56 6.25
N LYS A 26 10.98 -15.29 5.13
CA LYS A 26 11.57 -16.64 5.03
C LYS A 26 12.47 -16.74 3.80
N ILE A 27 13.46 -17.64 3.86
CA ILE A 27 14.32 -17.99 2.72
C ILE A 27 14.05 -19.46 2.38
N GLU A 28 13.60 -19.71 1.16
CA GLU A 28 13.18 -21.05 0.72
C GLU A 28 13.58 -21.26 -0.73
N SER A 29 14.22 -22.39 -1.04
CA SER A 29 14.61 -22.77 -2.41
C SER A 29 15.39 -21.69 -3.16
N GLY A 30 16.25 -20.95 -2.45
CA GLY A 30 17.05 -19.86 -3.03
C GLY A 30 16.29 -18.55 -3.28
N ARG A 31 15.05 -18.43 -2.81
CA ARG A 31 14.21 -17.23 -2.87
C ARG A 31 14.04 -16.61 -1.50
N ILE A 32 13.88 -15.29 -1.45
CA ILE A 32 13.49 -14.58 -0.23
C ILE A 32 11.99 -14.27 -0.36
N ILE A 33 11.20 -14.67 0.61
CA ILE A 33 9.75 -14.50 0.61
C ILE A 33 9.38 -13.65 1.83
N GLY A 34 8.68 -12.56 1.60
CA GLY A 34 8.08 -11.72 2.63
C GLY A 34 6.56 -11.90 2.65
N ILE A 35 5.97 -11.98 3.83
CA ILE A 35 4.51 -11.92 4.02
C ILE A 35 4.22 -10.66 4.81
N HIS A 36 3.46 -9.73 4.24
CA HIS A 36 3.06 -8.51 4.93
C HIS A 36 2.18 -8.87 6.13
N LYS A 37 2.60 -8.50 7.34
CA LYS A 37 2.02 -9.01 8.59
C LYS A 37 0.56 -8.61 8.79
N LYS A 38 0.16 -7.44 8.26
CA LYS A 38 -1.22 -6.93 8.40
C LYS A 38 -2.17 -7.53 7.38
N SER A 39 -1.76 -7.57 6.10
CA SER A 39 -2.64 -7.94 4.98
C SER A 39 -2.47 -9.36 4.46
N ASN A 40 -1.44 -10.08 4.93
CA ASN A 40 -0.99 -11.36 4.38
C ASN A 40 -0.57 -11.34 2.90
N ILE A 41 -0.37 -10.16 2.30
CA ILE A 41 0.14 -10.05 0.94
C ILE A 41 1.56 -10.61 0.86
N ARG A 42 1.78 -11.49 -0.12
CA ARG A 42 3.06 -12.13 -0.37
C ARG A 42 3.92 -11.30 -1.31
N ILE A 43 5.21 -11.22 -0.97
CA ILE A 43 6.27 -10.69 -1.82
C ILE A 43 7.30 -11.79 -2.06
N THR A 44 7.63 -12.03 -3.32
CA THR A 44 8.67 -12.98 -3.73
C THR A 44 9.83 -12.21 -4.33
N ILE A 45 11.02 -12.37 -3.75
CA ILE A 45 12.26 -11.74 -4.19
C ILE A 45 13.19 -12.83 -4.75
N ASP A 46 13.32 -12.85 -6.06
CA ASP A 46 14.33 -13.62 -6.77
C ASP A 46 15.62 -12.81 -6.90
N VAL A 47 16.75 -13.51 -7.09
CA VAL A 47 18.05 -12.84 -7.24
C VAL A 47 18.74 -13.32 -8.51
N ALA A 48 18.94 -12.40 -9.44
CA ALA A 48 19.57 -12.64 -10.74
C ALA A 48 20.98 -12.05 -10.82
N ASP A 49 21.73 -12.47 -11.84
CA ASP A 49 23.12 -12.05 -12.06
C ASP A 49 23.24 -10.75 -12.83
N ASN A 50 22.28 -10.48 -13.73
CA ASN A 50 22.25 -9.35 -14.63
C ASN A 50 20.83 -9.18 -15.18
N LYS A 51 20.62 -8.15 -16.01
CA LYS A 51 19.32 -7.86 -16.66
C LYS A 51 18.75 -9.04 -17.46
N GLU A 52 19.55 -9.70 -18.29
CA GLU A 52 19.07 -10.79 -19.15
C GLU A 52 18.56 -11.98 -18.32
N HIS A 53 19.30 -12.35 -17.27
CA HIS A 53 18.85 -13.37 -16.31
C HIS A 53 17.56 -12.92 -15.61
N ALA A 54 17.45 -11.65 -15.21
CA ALA A 54 16.26 -11.14 -14.55
C ALA A 54 15.01 -11.16 -15.44
N GLU A 55 15.14 -10.78 -16.71
CA GLU A 55 14.04 -10.81 -17.67
C GLU A 55 13.55 -12.24 -17.90
N LYS A 56 14.47 -13.21 -18.07
CA LYS A 56 14.13 -14.64 -18.16
C LYS A 56 13.38 -15.12 -16.92
N LEU A 57 13.85 -14.77 -15.71
CA LEU A 57 13.15 -15.15 -14.47
C LEU A 57 11.74 -14.56 -14.41
N SER A 58 11.52 -13.35 -14.93
CA SER A 58 10.22 -12.67 -14.90
C SER A 58 9.12 -13.40 -15.68
N GLU A 59 9.49 -14.27 -16.64
CA GLU A 59 8.54 -15.08 -17.40
C GLU A 59 7.89 -16.18 -16.56
N GLU A 60 8.54 -16.59 -15.46
CA GLU A 60 7.96 -17.55 -14.52
C GLU A 60 6.76 -16.94 -13.77
N LYS A 61 5.83 -17.79 -13.34
CA LYS A 61 4.76 -17.34 -12.44
C LYS A 61 5.27 -17.24 -11.00
N ALA A 62 4.83 -16.22 -10.29
CA ALA A 62 5.04 -16.09 -8.84
C ALA A 62 3.73 -15.68 -8.16
N ASP A 63 3.60 -16.09 -6.90
CA ASP A 63 2.49 -15.68 -6.05
C ASP A 63 2.77 -14.30 -5.45
N GLY A 64 1.81 -13.40 -5.61
CA GLY A 64 1.85 -12.04 -5.05
C GLY A 64 2.77 -11.10 -5.83
N ILE A 65 3.36 -10.12 -5.13
CA ILE A 65 4.23 -9.10 -5.72
C ILE A 65 5.59 -9.74 -6.00
N ARG A 66 6.09 -9.60 -7.23
CA ARG A 66 7.39 -10.16 -7.62
C ARG A 66 8.45 -9.07 -7.77
N ILE A 67 9.60 -9.31 -7.16
CA ILE A 67 10.79 -8.47 -7.30
C ILE A 67 11.96 -9.36 -7.70
N ILE A 68 12.76 -8.90 -8.65
CA ILE A 68 13.97 -9.55 -9.11
C ILE A 68 15.13 -8.59 -8.87
N ALA A 69 15.94 -8.93 -7.88
CA ALA A 69 17.05 -8.11 -7.44
C ALA A 69 18.32 -8.46 -8.22
N ILE A 70 18.98 -7.45 -8.78
CA ILE A 70 20.24 -7.62 -9.54
C ILE A 70 21.37 -6.73 -8.99
N PRO A 71 22.64 -7.08 -9.23
CA PRO A 71 23.79 -6.29 -8.79
C PRO A 71 24.05 -5.04 -9.65
N ASP A 72 23.53 -5.01 -10.87
CA ASP A 72 23.71 -3.91 -11.83
C ASP A 72 23.27 -2.58 -11.22
N LYS A 73 24.02 -1.50 -11.47
CA LYS A 73 23.71 -0.17 -10.95
C LYS A 73 22.62 0.49 -11.79
N SER A 74 21.82 1.34 -11.13
CA SER A 74 20.84 2.21 -11.78
C SER A 74 19.82 1.44 -12.64
N VAL A 75 19.36 0.30 -12.13
CA VAL A 75 18.31 -0.50 -12.76
C VAL A 75 17.05 -0.41 -11.93
N PHE A 76 15.97 0.03 -12.56
CA PHE A 76 14.62 0.02 -11.99
C PHE A 76 13.60 0.05 -13.12
N TYR A 77 12.89 -1.04 -13.35
CA TYR A 77 11.78 -1.12 -14.31
C TYR A 77 10.83 -2.27 -13.98
N ILE A 78 9.69 -2.32 -14.65
CA ILE A 78 8.75 -3.44 -14.55
C ILE A 78 8.77 -4.21 -15.86
N HIS A 79 8.87 -5.53 -15.77
CA HIS A 79 8.81 -6.44 -16.91
C HIS A 79 7.97 -7.66 -16.52
N ASN A 80 6.96 -8.00 -17.33
CA ASN A 80 6.00 -9.09 -17.06
C ASN A 80 5.35 -9.04 -15.67
N GLY A 81 5.10 -7.84 -15.14
CA GLY A 81 4.52 -7.64 -13.81
C GLY A 81 5.50 -7.81 -12.64
N ALA A 82 6.79 -8.10 -12.90
CA ALA A 82 7.84 -8.14 -11.89
C ALA A 82 8.64 -6.83 -11.87
N PHE A 83 8.96 -6.35 -10.67
CA PHE A 83 9.95 -5.28 -10.50
C PHE A 83 11.35 -5.84 -10.72
N ILE A 84 12.08 -5.32 -11.70
CA ILE A 84 13.51 -5.62 -11.91
C ILE A 84 14.30 -4.41 -11.44
N LEU A 85 15.09 -4.59 -10.37
CA LEU A 85 15.78 -3.47 -9.74
C LEU A 85 17.15 -3.82 -9.15
N THR A 86 18.00 -2.81 -9.04
CA THR A 86 19.25 -2.90 -8.28
C THR A 86 18.92 -3.22 -6.82
N TYR A 87 19.54 -4.25 -6.22
CA TYR A 87 19.21 -4.71 -4.86
C TYR A 87 19.27 -3.61 -3.78
N ARG A 88 20.04 -2.54 -4.01
CA ARG A 88 20.14 -1.38 -3.10
C ARG A 88 18.83 -0.59 -3.00
N TYR A 89 17.94 -0.69 -3.98
CA TYR A 89 16.65 -0.01 -3.98
C TYR A 89 15.57 -0.80 -3.24
N LEU A 90 15.81 -2.08 -2.91
CA LEU A 90 14.82 -2.95 -2.26
C LEU A 90 14.21 -2.35 -1.00
N LYS A 91 15.04 -1.76 -0.14
CA LYS A 91 14.55 -1.20 1.13
C LYS A 91 13.50 -0.12 0.88
N ALA A 92 13.79 0.82 -0.03
CA ALA A 92 12.86 1.89 -0.39
C ALA A 92 11.61 1.31 -1.08
N THR A 93 11.79 0.46 -2.08
CA THR A 93 10.66 -0.12 -2.82
C THR A 93 9.72 -0.95 -1.94
N LEU A 94 10.24 -1.69 -0.96
CA LEU A 94 9.41 -2.47 -0.04
C LEU A 94 8.70 -1.58 1.00
N ALA A 95 9.30 -0.46 1.40
CA ALA A 95 8.61 0.56 2.19
C ALA A 95 7.48 1.19 1.37
N ASP A 96 7.75 1.58 0.12
CA ASP A 96 6.71 2.10 -0.77
C ASP A 96 5.59 1.07 -0.98
N ILE A 97 5.92 -0.22 -1.20
CA ILE A 97 4.91 -1.27 -1.30
C ILE A 97 4.06 -1.35 -0.02
N ASN A 98 4.67 -1.26 1.16
CA ASN A 98 3.95 -1.26 2.44
C ASN A 98 2.95 -0.10 2.51
N ASP A 99 3.39 1.10 2.14
CA ASP A 99 2.55 2.31 2.17
C ASP A 99 1.38 2.24 1.17
N HIS A 100 1.48 1.38 0.16
CA HIS A 100 0.43 1.12 -0.83
C HIS A 100 -0.40 -0.13 -0.54
N ILE A 101 -0.19 -0.79 0.60
CA ILE A 101 -1.09 -1.81 1.13
C ILE A 101 -1.98 -1.13 2.17
N VAL A 102 -3.15 -0.70 1.71
CA VAL A 102 -4.03 0.18 2.48
C VAL A 102 -5.24 -0.60 2.97
N TRP A 103 -5.60 -0.43 4.24
CA TRP A 103 -6.85 -0.97 4.79
C TRP A 103 -8.04 -0.27 4.13
N SER A 104 -9.03 -1.03 3.67
CA SER A 104 -10.22 -0.52 2.96
C SER A 104 -11.54 -0.97 3.57
N GLY A 105 -11.51 -1.63 4.74
CA GLY A 105 -12.73 -1.99 5.45
C GLY A 105 -12.57 -3.22 6.33
N PHE A 106 -13.66 -3.64 6.93
CA PHE A 106 -13.71 -4.82 7.77
C PHE A 106 -15.06 -5.53 7.65
N LYS A 107 -15.09 -6.78 8.11
CA LYS A 107 -16.30 -7.57 8.28
C LYS A 107 -16.21 -8.41 9.56
N VAL A 108 -17.26 -8.42 10.35
CA VAL A 108 -17.40 -9.30 11.50
C VAL A 108 -18.06 -10.59 11.06
N VAL A 109 -17.41 -11.71 11.30
CA VAL A 109 -17.87 -13.07 10.97
C VAL A 109 -17.91 -13.94 12.22
N GLU A 110 -18.75 -14.97 12.20
CA GLU A 110 -18.72 -16.00 13.25
C GLU A 110 -17.55 -16.96 12.99
N GLY A 111 -16.72 -17.21 14.00
CA GLY A 111 -15.58 -18.11 13.91
C GLY A 111 -15.10 -18.55 15.29
N GLU A 112 -14.55 -19.77 15.39
CA GLU A 112 -14.00 -20.35 16.63
C GLU A 112 -14.86 -20.18 17.90
N GLY A 113 -16.20 -20.17 17.76
CA GLY A 113 -17.13 -19.99 18.88
C GLY A 113 -17.31 -18.54 19.35
N GLY A 114 -16.90 -17.54 18.54
CA GLY A 114 -17.06 -16.11 18.80
C GLY A 114 -17.22 -15.28 17.52
N LEU A 115 -17.12 -13.97 17.66
CA LEU A 115 -17.09 -13.03 16.55
C LEU A 115 -15.65 -12.63 16.26
N ILE A 116 -15.23 -12.76 14.99
CA ILE A 116 -13.89 -12.43 14.50
C ILE A 116 -14.01 -11.30 13.49
N GLN A 117 -13.12 -10.31 13.55
CA GLN A 117 -13.00 -9.29 12.53
C GLN A 117 -12.06 -9.77 11.41
N GLU A 118 -12.56 -9.77 10.19
CA GLU A 118 -11.79 -9.91 8.96
C GLU A 118 -11.52 -8.53 8.38
N ASP A 119 -10.25 -8.13 8.31
CA ASP A 119 -9.84 -6.88 7.68
C ASP A 119 -9.66 -7.04 6.17
N LEU A 120 -10.07 -6.00 5.44
CA LEU A 120 -9.91 -5.89 4.01
C LEU A 120 -8.74 -4.95 3.70
N TYR A 121 -7.80 -5.42 2.89
CA TYR A 121 -6.66 -4.65 2.42
C TYR A 121 -6.62 -4.61 0.90
N GLU A 122 -6.26 -3.46 0.34
CA GLU A 122 -6.06 -3.25 -1.09
C GLU A 122 -4.60 -2.90 -1.37
N TYR A 123 -4.03 -3.53 -2.40
CA TYR A 123 -2.70 -3.17 -2.91
C TYR A 123 -2.84 -2.22 -4.10
N LEU A 124 -2.39 -0.99 -3.92
CA LEU A 124 -2.53 0.11 -4.88
C LEU A 124 -1.34 0.14 -5.87
N GLY A 125 -1.05 -1.00 -6.51
CA GLY A 125 0.13 -1.18 -7.35
C GLY A 125 0.20 -0.24 -8.57
N GLY A 126 -0.95 0.18 -9.12
CA GLY A 126 -0.98 1.15 -10.23
C GLY A 126 -0.49 2.54 -9.79
N VAL A 127 -0.97 3.00 -8.64
CA VAL A 127 -0.59 4.29 -8.03
C VAL A 127 0.85 4.25 -7.52
N LEU A 128 1.30 3.13 -6.94
CA LEU A 128 2.70 2.91 -6.55
C LEU A 128 3.68 3.24 -7.68
N VAL A 129 3.39 2.75 -8.89
CA VAL A 129 4.25 3.00 -10.06
C VAL A 129 4.28 4.48 -10.43
N GLN A 130 3.16 5.19 -10.28
CA GLN A 130 3.09 6.64 -10.52
C GLN A 130 3.90 7.40 -9.46
N HIS A 131 3.75 7.06 -8.19
CA HIS A 131 4.49 7.68 -7.09
C HIS A 131 6.00 7.48 -7.19
N ILE A 132 6.45 6.28 -7.53
CA ILE A 132 7.87 6.01 -7.77
C ILE A 132 8.40 6.87 -8.94
N LYS A 133 7.65 7.01 -10.04
CA LYS A 133 8.05 7.85 -11.18
C LYS A 133 8.13 9.33 -10.83
N ASN A 134 7.23 9.79 -9.97
CA ASN A 134 7.14 11.19 -9.56
C ASN A 134 7.97 11.52 -8.30
N ASN A 135 8.67 10.52 -7.76
CA ASN A 135 9.42 10.62 -6.50
C ASN A 135 8.54 11.23 -5.38
N MET A 136 7.36 10.64 -5.20
CA MET A 136 6.38 11.00 -4.18
C MET A 136 6.42 10.01 -3.03
N LEU A 137 6.44 10.52 -1.80
CA LEU A 137 6.50 9.74 -0.57
C LEU A 137 5.23 9.93 0.25
N ALA A 138 4.66 8.82 0.74
CA ALA A 138 3.52 8.86 1.65
C ALA A 138 3.91 9.55 2.97
N GLY A 139 2.99 10.34 3.52
CA GLY A 139 3.22 11.16 4.72
C GLY A 139 4.02 12.45 4.48
N GLN A 140 4.63 12.62 3.30
CA GLN A 140 5.37 13.82 2.94
C GLN A 140 4.67 14.60 1.80
N ASP A 141 4.35 13.90 0.71
CA ASP A 141 3.79 14.53 -0.48
C ASP A 141 2.29 14.28 -0.64
N TYR A 142 1.82 13.19 -0.05
CA TYR A 142 0.42 12.79 -0.01
C TYR A 142 0.18 11.85 1.17
N ILE A 143 -1.09 11.57 1.48
CA ILE A 143 -1.51 10.44 2.32
C ILE A 143 -2.66 9.69 1.65
N PHE A 144 -2.77 8.38 1.91
CA PHE A 144 -4.00 7.66 1.63
C PHE A 144 -4.96 7.77 2.81
N TRP A 145 -6.23 8.03 2.53
CA TRP A 145 -7.27 8.14 3.55
C TRP A 145 -8.56 7.46 3.11
N GLN A 146 -9.28 6.92 4.08
CA GLN A 146 -10.51 6.17 3.87
C GLN A 146 -11.73 7.09 3.89
N PHE A 147 -12.56 6.97 2.86
CA PHE A 147 -13.83 7.67 2.74
C PHE A 147 -14.98 6.69 2.53
N TYR A 148 -16.01 6.77 3.37
CA TYR A 148 -17.23 5.99 3.21
C TYR A 148 -18.17 6.68 2.22
N LYS A 149 -18.72 5.92 1.29
CA LYS A 149 -19.76 6.41 0.38
C LYS A 149 -21.13 6.28 1.03
N CYS A 150 -21.69 7.38 1.52
CA CYS A 150 -22.97 7.38 2.22
C CYS A 150 -24.11 6.91 1.32
N GLU A 151 -24.83 5.87 1.75
CA GLU A 151 -25.94 5.28 0.97
C GLU A 151 -27.16 6.21 0.87
N GLN A 152 -27.32 7.13 1.81
CA GLN A 152 -28.46 8.05 1.87
C GLN A 152 -28.29 9.27 0.95
N CYS A 153 -27.08 9.86 0.90
CA CYS A 153 -26.82 11.09 0.14
C CYS A 153 -25.84 10.91 -1.03
N GLY A 154 -25.19 9.75 -1.15
CA GLY A 154 -24.23 9.43 -2.20
C GLY A 154 -22.88 10.17 -2.09
N LYS A 155 -22.65 10.94 -1.02
CA LYS A 155 -21.42 11.70 -0.78
C LYS A 155 -20.36 10.84 -0.10
N TYR A 156 -19.10 11.20 -0.33
CA TYR A 156 -17.96 10.67 0.41
C TYR A 156 -17.79 11.40 1.75
N VAL A 157 -17.63 10.64 2.82
CA VAL A 157 -17.44 11.12 4.18
C VAL A 157 -16.14 10.51 4.70
N ASP A 158 -15.24 11.30 5.26
CA ASP A 158 -14.03 10.77 5.88
C ASP A 158 -14.39 9.84 7.05
N ILE A 159 -13.53 8.86 7.32
CA ILE A 159 -13.80 7.84 8.34
C ILE A 159 -14.03 8.41 9.74
N GLU A 160 -13.42 9.55 10.08
CA GLU A 160 -13.52 10.15 11.41
C GLU A 160 -14.84 10.90 11.62
N SER A 161 -15.40 11.48 10.55
CA SER A 161 -16.71 12.14 10.56
C SER A 161 -17.88 11.17 10.39
N LEU A 162 -17.63 9.90 10.05
CA LEU A 162 -18.65 8.95 9.63
C LEU A 162 -19.75 8.74 10.68
N GLU A 163 -19.39 8.56 11.96
CA GLU A 163 -20.36 8.32 13.02
C GLU A 163 -21.38 9.48 13.14
N ARG A 164 -20.87 10.71 13.18
CA ARG A 164 -21.69 11.92 13.25
C ARG A 164 -22.57 12.07 12.01
N HIS A 165 -22.01 11.79 10.83
CA HIS A 165 -22.73 11.87 9.57
C HIS A 165 -23.90 10.86 9.52
N LEU A 166 -23.65 9.59 9.86
CA LEU A 166 -24.68 8.54 9.88
C LEU A 166 -25.77 8.85 10.92
N LYS A 167 -25.40 9.40 12.07
CA LYS A 167 -26.35 9.87 13.08
C LYS A 167 -27.29 10.95 12.53
N GLY A 168 -26.80 11.84 11.66
CA GLY A 168 -27.62 12.83 10.96
C GLY A 168 -28.71 12.22 10.08
N HIS A 169 -28.50 10.99 9.59
CA HIS A 169 -29.48 10.20 8.84
C HIS A 169 -30.29 9.23 9.73
N GLY A 170 -30.13 9.28 11.04
CA GLY A 170 -30.77 8.35 11.97
C GLY A 170 -30.20 6.92 11.94
N ILE A 171 -29.01 6.74 11.36
CA ILE A 171 -28.31 5.45 11.29
C ILE A 171 -27.34 5.35 12.45
N LYS A 172 -27.36 4.22 13.17
CA LYS A 172 -26.41 3.95 14.26
C LYS A 172 -25.20 3.20 13.70
N HIS A 173 -24.06 3.87 13.68
CA HIS A 173 -22.80 3.32 13.16
C HIS A 173 -22.39 2.02 13.85
N HIS A 174 -22.45 1.97 15.19
CA HIS A 174 -22.06 0.81 15.99
C HIS A 174 -22.97 -0.44 15.83
N GLU A 175 -24.10 -0.35 15.11
CA GLU A 175 -24.94 -1.51 14.78
C GLU A 175 -24.47 -2.21 13.50
N LYS A 176 -23.46 -1.68 12.79
CA LYS A 176 -22.91 -2.27 11.57
C LYS A 176 -21.84 -3.33 11.88
N GLY A 177 -21.97 -4.48 11.20
CA GLY A 177 -20.97 -5.55 11.24
C GLY A 177 -20.05 -5.61 10.01
N GLU A 178 -20.21 -4.73 9.01
CA GLU A 178 -19.35 -4.66 7.82
C GLU A 178 -19.32 -3.22 7.30
N GLU A 179 -18.12 -2.74 6.96
CA GLU A 179 -17.91 -1.44 6.32
C GLU A 179 -16.82 -1.52 5.26
N LYS A 180 -17.03 -0.80 4.15
CA LYS A 180 -16.08 -0.66 3.05
C LYS A 180 -15.90 0.81 2.71
N TYR A 181 -14.67 1.16 2.41
CA TYR A 181 -14.25 2.53 2.14
C TYR A 181 -13.62 2.61 0.77
N GLU A 182 -13.81 3.74 0.10
CA GLU A 182 -12.93 4.14 -0.98
C GLU A 182 -11.65 4.70 -0.37
N VAL A 183 -10.51 4.33 -0.94
CA VAL A 183 -9.21 4.90 -0.57
C VAL A 183 -8.88 6.01 -1.55
N PHE A 184 -8.71 7.22 -1.03
CA PHE A 184 -8.29 8.38 -1.81
C PHE A 184 -6.91 8.86 -1.39
N GLU A 185 -6.16 9.35 -2.36
CA GLU A 185 -4.92 10.08 -2.14
C GLU A 185 -5.26 11.55 -1.91
N ILE A 186 -4.88 12.08 -0.75
CA ILE A 186 -4.90 13.51 -0.47
C ILE A 186 -3.50 14.02 -0.81
N ASN A 187 -3.38 14.74 -1.92
CA ASN A 187 -2.11 15.19 -2.46
C ASN A 187 -1.78 16.61 -1.98
N PHE A 188 -0.74 16.75 -1.17
CA PHE A 188 -0.36 18.02 -0.55
C PHE A 188 0.36 18.95 -1.53
N ARG A 189 1.07 18.39 -2.52
CA ARG A 189 1.76 19.18 -3.54
C ARG A 189 0.78 19.92 -4.44
N GLU A 190 -0.34 19.28 -4.76
CA GLU A 190 -1.32 19.79 -5.72
C GLU A 190 -2.57 20.39 -5.05
N GLY A 191 -2.78 20.13 -3.75
CA GLY A 191 -3.98 20.56 -3.02
C GLY A 191 -5.25 19.91 -3.57
N LYS A 192 -5.15 18.63 -3.93
CA LYS A 192 -6.20 17.88 -4.64
C LYS A 192 -6.39 16.49 -4.06
N VAL A 193 -7.53 15.89 -4.38
CA VAL A 193 -7.85 14.51 -4.02
C VAL A 193 -7.91 13.65 -5.26
N TYR A 194 -7.26 12.49 -5.23
CA TYR A 194 -7.21 11.52 -6.31
C TYR A 194 -7.80 10.18 -5.88
N ASP A 195 -8.46 9.49 -6.80
CA ASP A 195 -8.89 8.11 -6.58
C ASP A 195 -7.71 7.13 -6.66
N LYS A 196 -7.95 5.87 -6.28
CA LYS A 196 -6.96 4.78 -6.36
C LYS A 196 -6.48 4.42 -7.77
N TYR A 197 -6.91 5.15 -8.80
CA TYR A 197 -6.46 5.02 -10.18
C TYR A 197 -5.71 6.28 -10.66
N GLY A 198 -5.50 7.27 -9.79
CA GLY A 198 -4.82 8.53 -10.09
C GLY A 198 -5.73 9.55 -10.80
N LYS A 199 -7.06 9.41 -10.69
CA LYS A 199 -8.01 10.38 -11.27
C LYS A 199 -8.50 11.35 -10.21
N GLU A 200 -8.47 12.64 -10.54
CA GLU A 200 -8.94 13.71 -9.65
C GLU A 200 -10.42 13.51 -9.28
N VAL A 201 -10.72 13.61 -7.99
CA VAL A 201 -12.07 13.52 -7.42
C VAL A 201 -12.53 14.93 -7.05
N PRO A 202 -13.57 15.46 -7.72
CA PRO A 202 -14.06 16.81 -7.45
C PRO A 202 -14.60 16.98 -6.03
N MET A 203 -14.35 18.15 -5.41
CA MET A 203 -14.74 18.45 -4.02
C MET A 203 -16.25 18.34 -3.78
N GLU A 204 -17.09 18.57 -4.80
CA GLU A 204 -18.53 18.41 -4.67
C GLU A 204 -18.99 16.96 -4.46
N LYS A 205 -18.10 15.97 -4.62
CA LYS A 205 -18.39 14.56 -4.29
C LYS A 205 -18.33 14.28 -2.80
N PHE A 206 -17.71 15.16 -2.02
CA PHE A 206 -17.54 15.02 -0.57
C PHE A 206 -18.69 15.70 0.18
N SER A 207 -18.97 15.20 1.39
CA SER A 207 -19.92 15.85 2.31
C SER A 207 -19.37 17.21 2.77
N GLU A 208 -20.15 17.95 3.57
CA GLU A 208 -19.66 19.19 4.16
C GLU A 208 -18.55 18.89 5.16
N GLU A 209 -18.74 17.91 6.05
CA GLU A 209 -17.75 17.56 7.06
C GLU A 209 -16.43 17.06 6.44
N ALA A 210 -16.52 16.27 5.37
CA ALA A 210 -15.34 15.79 4.66
C ALA A 210 -14.58 16.91 3.95
N ARG A 211 -15.28 17.97 3.50
CA ARG A 211 -14.62 19.13 2.90
C ARG A 211 -13.87 19.93 3.96
N ASP A 212 -14.49 20.16 5.13
CA ASP A 212 -13.82 20.83 6.25
C ASP A 212 -12.55 20.06 6.68
N PHE A 213 -12.65 18.72 6.77
CA PHE A 213 -11.50 17.86 7.06
C PHE A 213 -10.38 17.97 6.01
N LEU A 214 -10.73 17.94 4.72
CA LEU A 214 -9.77 18.07 3.63
C LEU A 214 -9.08 19.44 3.65
N ASP A 215 -9.84 20.52 3.91
CA ASP A 215 -9.31 21.87 4.01
C ASP A 215 -8.34 22.00 5.19
N GLU A 216 -8.65 21.41 6.34
CA GLU A 216 -7.77 21.40 7.52
C GLU A 216 -6.44 20.68 7.23
N ILE A 217 -6.51 19.48 6.65
CA ILE A 217 -5.32 18.69 6.32
C ILE A 217 -4.44 19.41 5.30
N MET A 218 -5.04 19.99 4.25
CA MET A 218 -4.28 20.68 3.21
C MET A 218 -3.70 22.00 3.72
N ALA A 219 -4.40 22.71 4.61
CA ALA A 219 -3.91 23.97 5.19
C ALA A 219 -2.64 23.75 6.04
N GLY A 220 -2.61 22.70 6.87
CA GLY A 220 -1.47 22.38 7.74
C GLY A 220 -0.15 22.16 7.00
N MET A 221 -0.19 21.85 5.70
CA MET A 221 0.99 21.58 4.87
C MET A 221 1.52 22.80 4.10
N THR A 222 0.75 23.89 4.03
CA THR A 222 1.14 25.13 3.34
C THR A 222 1.78 26.17 4.26
N ALA A 223 1.71 25.97 5.58
CA ALA A 223 2.35 26.86 6.55
C ALA A 223 3.88 26.63 6.52
N PRO A 224 4.70 27.70 6.41
CA PRO A 224 6.14 27.54 6.59
C PRO A 224 6.42 27.01 8.00
N ILE A 225 7.31 26.01 8.09
CA ILE A 225 7.82 25.53 9.37
C ILE A 225 8.66 26.67 9.96
N GLU A 226 8.18 27.29 11.04
CA GLU A 226 8.93 28.27 11.83
C GLU A 226 10.12 27.65 12.58
#